data_AF-A0AAV6VR51-F1
#
_entry.id   AF-A0AAV6VR51-F1
#
_cell.length_a   1.000
_cell.length_b   1.000
_cell.length_c   1.000
_cell.angle_alpha   90.00
_cell.angle_beta   90.00
_cell.angle_gamma   90.00
#
_symmetry.space_group_name_H-M   'P 1'
#
loop_
_entity.id
_entity.type
_entity.pdbx_description
1 polymer ?
#
loop_
_entity_poly.entity_id
_entity_poly.type
_entity_poly.pdbx_seq_one_letter_code
_entity_poly.pdbx_strand_id
1 'polypeptide(L)'
;MCNDIMKGSILYHGELSTPQNARIIWRKGVLQTRRVLISSLIADEWSKFDEFICRNASQSFPCDISSASWKTTLALENLLDMKKFRNLNFLLDIPVNQFALPVCSSEKLLVEITKSFDENLDGLFSAEEKIVLLTSLIMQPGYVVLMLQAKSRMTMPFPNLLGACGRSVILEGGVKSLKSYLSDSFNVRAGLAVQVLQIVEDFENMHELSCAFCLS
;
A
#
# COMPACT_ATOMS: atom_id res chain seq x y z
N MET A 1 -6.33 -0.31 17.81
CA MET A 1 -6.54 -0.90 16.47
C MET A 1 -5.78 -2.20 16.26
N CYS A 2 -4.44 -2.22 16.23
CA CYS A 2 -3.68 -3.47 16.02
C CYS A 2 -4.00 -4.54 17.08
N ASN A 3 -4.15 -4.14 18.34
CA ASN A 3 -4.65 -5.02 19.40
C ASN A 3 -6.07 -5.55 19.16
N ASP A 4 -6.97 -4.77 18.56
CA ASP A 4 -8.36 -5.19 18.31
C ASP A 4 -8.43 -6.21 17.15
N ILE A 5 -7.56 -6.03 16.15
CA ILE A 5 -7.36 -6.93 15.02
C ILE A 5 -6.75 -8.26 15.50
N MET A 6 -5.66 -8.18 16.28
CA MET A 6 -4.95 -9.34 16.82
C MET A 6 -5.77 -10.11 17.87
N LYS A 7 -6.65 -9.44 18.61
CA LYS A 7 -7.57 -10.08 19.59
C LYS A 7 -8.81 -10.71 18.94
N GLY A 8 -8.91 -10.76 17.61
CA GLY A 8 -10.02 -11.40 16.92
C GLY A 8 -11.34 -10.62 17.02
N SER A 9 -11.29 -9.30 17.26
CA SER A 9 -12.50 -8.45 17.31
C SER A 9 -13.10 -8.18 15.92
N ILE A 10 -12.52 -8.77 14.88
CA ILE A 10 -13.01 -8.73 13.51
C ILE A 10 -13.80 -10.00 13.23
N LEU A 11 -15.09 -9.84 12.95
CA LEU A 11 -15.92 -10.91 12.43
C LEU A 11 -15.73 -10.98 10.92
N TYR A 12 -15.13 -12.06 10.42
CA TYR A 12 -14.93 -12.28 8.99
C TYR A 12 -16.22 -12.75 8.33
N HIS A 13 -16.60 -12.10 7.22
CA HIS A 13 -17.85 -12.37 6.50
C HIS A 13 -17.62 -12.95 5.10
N GLY A 14 -16.36 -13.29 4.77
CA GLY A 14 -15.98 -13.92 3.50
C GLY A 14 -14.74 -13.30 2.85
N GLU A 15 -14.23 -14.01 1.85
CA GLU A 15 -13.08 -13.60 1.04
C GLU A 15 -13.58 -13.06 -0.31
N LEU A 16 -12.98 -11.95 -0.75
CA LEU A 16 -13.15 -11.41 -2.09
C LEU A 16 -12.07 -12.02 -2.97
N SER A 17 -12.43 -13.06 -3.74
CA SER A 17 -11.56 -13.56 -4.79
C SER A 17 -11.62 -12.61 -5.99
N THR A 18 -10.59 -11.79 -6.16
CA THR A 18 -10.40 -11.02 -7.40
C THR A 18 -9.51 -11.82 -8.35
N PRO A 19 -10.04 -12.29 -9.50
CA PRO A 19 -9.26 -13.13 -10.44
C PRO A 19 -8.08 -12.39 -11.10
N GLN A 20 -8.00 -11.07 -10.96
CA GLN A 20 -7.02 -10.22 -11.65
C GLN A 20 -5.74 -9.91 -10.83
N ASN A 21 -5.68 -10.27 -9.53
CA ASN A 21 -4.48 -10.05 -8.73
C ASN A 21 -4.28 -11.17 -7.69
N ALA A 22 -3.63 -12.26 -8.11
CA ALA A 22 -3.40 -13.43 -7.27
C ALA A 22 -2.46 -13.17 -6.07
N ARG A 23 -1.80 -12.01 -6.00
CA ARG A 23 -0.85 -11.67 -4.92
C ARG A 23 -1.54 -11.10 -3.69
N ILE A 24 -2.70 -10.47 -3.83
CA ILE A 24 -3.40 -9.77 -2.74
C ILE A 24 -4.68 -10.53 -2.39
N ILE A 25 -4.79 -10.91 -1.12
CA ILE A 25 -6.01 -11.45 -0.52
C ILE A 25 -6.82 -10.29 0.04
N TRP A 26 -8.10 -10.24 -0.34
CA TRP A 26 -9.07 -9.27 0.18
C TRP A 26 -10.10 -9.98 1.05
N ARG A 27 -10.30 -9.53 2.28
CA ARG A 27 -11.28 -10.10 3.22
C ARG A 27 -12.27 -9.05 3.68
N LYS A 28 -13.55 -9.39 3.70
CA LYS A 28 -14.59 -8.54 4.27
C LYS A 28 -14.76 -8.87 5.75
N GLY A 29 -14.87 -7.84 6.58
CA GLY A 29 -15.12 -8.01 8.00
C GLY A 29 -15.98 -6.91 8.60
N VAL A 30 -16.26 -7.07 9.89
CA VAL A 30 -16.85 -6.03 10.73
C VAL A 30 -15.95 -5.83 11.94
N LEU A 31 -15.56 -4.57 12.19
CA LEU A 31 -14.79 -4.16 13.35
C LEU A 31 -15.68 -3.28 14.24
N GLN A 32 -16.00 -3.78 15.44
CA GLN A 32 -16.97 -3.22 16.40
C GLN A 32 -18.40 -3.12 15.80
N THR A 33 -18.63 -2.16 14.91
CA THR A 33 -19.89 -1.93 14.17
C THR A 33 -19.67 -1.45 12.73
N ARG A 34 -18.42 -1.20 12.33
CA ARG A 34 -18.06 -0.68 11.01
C ARG A 34 -17.72 -1.82 10.07
N ARG A 35 -18.22 -1.76 8.84
CA ARG A 35 -17.78 -2.66 7.77
C ARG A 35 -16.35 -2.29 7.40
N VAL A 36 -15.49 -3.30 7.29
CA VAL A 36 -14.08 -3.12 6.94
C VAL A 36 -13.69 -4.03 5.79
N LEU A 37 -12.71 -3.58 5.01
CA LEU A 37 -12.04 -4.36 4.00
C LEU A 37 -10.58 -4.55 4.42
N ILE A 38 -10.11 -5.78 4.43
CA ILE A 38 -8.77 -6.14 4.90
C ILE A 38 -8.00 -6.65 3.70
N SER A 39 -6.82 -6.08 3.49
CA SER A 39 -5.91 -6.42 2.40
C SER A 39 -4.63 -6.99 2.98
N SER A 40 -4.18 -8.12 2.47
CA SER A 40 -2.89 -8.72 2.83
C SER A 40 -2.33 -9.47 1.64
N LEU A 41 -1.00 -9.51 1.48
CA LEU A 41 -0.41 -10.40 0.49
C LEU A 41 -0.58 -11.88 0.87
N ILE A 42 -0.53 -12.75 -0.14
CA ILE A 42 -0.45 -14.20 0.07
C ILE A 42 0.82 -14.56 0.86
N ALA A 43 0.78 -15.70 1.56
CA ALA A 43 1.87 -16.15 2.42
C ALA A 43 3.21 -16.32 1.68
N ASP A 44 3.17 -16.80 0.43
CA ASP A 44 4.36 -17.00 -0.39
C ASP A 44 5.10 -15.70 -0.70
N GLU A 45 4.38 -14.61 -0.95
CA GLU A 45 4.98 -13.29 -1.20
C GLU A 45 5.71 -12.78 0.05
N TRP A 46 5.06 -12.91 1.21
CA TRP A 46 5.70 -12.58 2.48
C TRP A 46 6.90 -13.46 2.78
N SER A 47 6.83 -14.75 2.46
CA SER A 47 7.93 -15.70 2.72
C SER A 47 9.17 -15.37 1.88
N LYS A 48 9.00 -14.97 0.61
CA LYS A 48 10.10 -14.49 -0.24
C LYS A 48 10.75 -13.23 0.32
N PHE A 49 9.94 -12.30 0.82
CA PHE A 49 10.46 -11.08 1.44
C PHE A 49 11.19 -11.37 2.76
N ASP A 50 10.65 -12.27 3.58
CA ASP A 50 11.29 -12.70 4.83
C ASP A 50 12.66 -13.32 4.55
N GLU A 51 12.76 -14.17 3.52
CA GLU A 51 14.03 -14.73 3.06
C GLU A 51 15.00 -13.64 2.58
N PHE A 52 14.52 -12.65 1.82
CA PHE A 52 15.32 -11.49 1.41
C PHE A 52 15.90 -10.73 2.61
N ILE A 53 15.08 -10.47 3.63
CA ILE A 53 15.52 -9.77 4.86
C ILE A 53 16.56 -10.61 5.59
N CYS A 54 16.32 -11.91 5.80
CA CYS A 54 17.27 -12.78 6.49
C CYS A 54 18.62 -12.85 5.77
N ARG A 55 18.60 -13.02 4.45
CA ARG A 55 19.83 -13.08 3.64
C ARG A 55 20.61 -11.75 3.67
N ASN A 56 19.93 -10.60 3.54
CA ASN A 56 20.58 -9.28 3.64
C ASN A 56 21.16 -9.03 5.03
N ALA A 57 20.50 -9.52 6.08
CA ALA A 57 21.00 -9.44 7.44
C ALA A 57 22.12 -10.45 7.75
N SER A 58 22.60 -11.22 6.75
CA SER A 58 23.58 -12.30 6.90
C SER A 58 23.17 -13.38 7.91
N GLN A 59 21.87 -13.72 7.94
CA GLN A 59 21.29 -14.74 8.81
C GLN A 59 20.69 -15.90 7.99
N SER A 60 20.58 -17.09 8.59
CA SER A 60 19.87 -18.23 8.00
C SER A 60 18.35 -18.02 8.06
N PHE A 61 17.63 -18.48 7.03
CA PHE A 61 16.17 -18.50 7.02
C PHE A 61 15.62 -19.77 7.72
N PRO A 62 14.57 -19.68 8.56
CA PRO A 62 13.90 -18.46 9.02
C PRO A 62 14.68 -17.71 10.10
N CYS A 63 14.55 -16.38 10.13
CA CYS A 63 15.15 -15.50 11.14
C CYS A 63 14.09 -14.61 11.80
N ASP A 64 14.48 -13.92 12.89
CA ASP A 64 13.64 -12.88 13.48
C ASP A 64 13.66 -11.63 12.59
N ILE A 65 12.62 -11.45 11.79
CA ILE A 65 12.47 -10.35 10.84
C ILE A 65 12.51 -8.98 11.54
N SER A 66 11.96 -8.89 12.76
CA SER A 66 11.87 -7.61 13.49
C SER A 66 13.26 -7.10 13.87
N SER A 67 14.19 -7.98 14.22
CA SER A 67 15.57 -7.60 14.55
C SER A 67 16.50 -7.64 13.34
N ALA A 68 16.23 -8.52 12.37
CA ALA A 68 17.02 -8.62 11.14
C ALA A 68 16.88 -7.40 10.24
N SER A 69 15.69 -6.79 10.15
CA SER A 69 15.42 -5.60 9.31
C SER A 69 16.38 -4.44 9.58
N TRP A 70 16.73 -4.22 10.86
CA TRP A 70 17.68 -3.20 11.31
C TRP A 70 19.11 -3.39 10.80
N LYS A 71 19.46 -4.60 10.35
CA LYS A 71 20.79 -4.93 9.81
C LYS A 71 20.82 -4.94 8.29
N THR A 72 19.71 -4.62 7.62
CA THR A 72 19.61 -4.62 6.16
C THR A 72 19.91 -3.25 5.56
N THR A 73 20.05 -3.22 4.23
CA THR A 73 20.15 -1.97 3.46
C THR A 73 18.94 -1.05 3.67
N LEU A 74 17.77 -1.58 4.02
CA LEU A 74 16.56 -0.78 4.31
C LEU A 74 16.79 0.18 5.48
N ALA A 75 17.47 -0.28 6.53
CA ALA A 75 17.79 0.55 7.68
C ALA A 75 19.02 1.42 7.43
N LEU A 76 20.09 0.82 6.88
CA LEU A 76 21.44 1.39 6.89
C LEU A 76 21.71 2.37 5.74
N GLU A 77 21.14 2.17 4.56
CA GLU A 77 21.42 3.00 3.39
C GLU A 77 20.41 4.12 3.19
N ASN A 78 20.84 5.32 2.81
CA ASN A 78 19.90 6.39 2.44
C ASN A 78 19.23 6.13 1.07
N LEU A 79 18.31 5.18 1.02
CA LEU A 79 17.58 4.78 -0.20
C LEU A 79 16.49 5.78 -0.62
N LEU A 80 16.19 6.76 0.23
CA LEU A 80 15.20 7.82 -0.02
C LEU A 80 15.84 9.09 -0.58
N ASP A 81 17.11 9.06 -0.97
CA ASP A 81 17.65 10.03 -1.90
C ASP A 81 16.95 9.89 -3.26
N MET A 82 16.58 10.99 -3.92
CA MET A 82 15.77 10.95 -5.15
C MET A 82 16.37 10.09 -6.27
N LYS A 83 17.70 10.09 -6.42
CA LYS A 83 18.38 9.28 -7.43
C LYS A 83 18.32 7.80 -7.06
N LYS A 84 18.52 7.45 -5.79
CA LYS A 84 18.41 6.06 -5.31
C LYS A 84 16.95 5.58 -5.33
N PHE A 85 16.02 6.44 -4.93
CA PHE A 85 14.59 6.17 -4.89
C PHE A 85 14.04 5.75 -6.26
N ARG A 86 14.36 6.51 -7.32
CA ARG A 86 13.97 6.16 -8.70
C ARG A 86 14.60 4.86 -9.20
N ASN A 87 15.72 4.46 -8.63
CA ASN A 87 16.46 3.23 -9.00
C ASN A 87 16.29 2.10 -7.97
N LEU A 88 15.30 2.21 -7.06
CA LEU A 88 15.05 1.18 -6.03
C LEU A 88 14.81 -0.20 -6.65
N ASN A 89 14.14 -0.24 -7.80
CA ASN A 89 13.89 -1.46 -8.57
C ASN A 89 15.21 -2.18 -8.92
N PHE A 90 16.25 -1.44 -9.32
CA PHE A 90 17.57 -2.00 -9.62
C PHE A 90 18.32 -2.40 -8.35
N LEU A 91 18.25 -1.57 -7.31
CA LEU A 91 18.95 -1.82 -6.04
C LEU A 91 18.41 -3.04 -5.29
N LEU A 92 17.12 -3.36 -5.48
CA LEU A 92 16.43 -4.44 -4.80
C LEU A 92 16.10 -5.64 -5.71
N ASP A 93 16.51 -5.60 -6.98
CA ASP A 93 16.21 -6.61 -8.01
C ASP A 93 14.70 -6.90 -8.17
N ILE A 94 13.91 -5.82 -8.25
CA ILE A 94 12.44 -5.89 -8.36
C ILE A 94 12.03 -5.34 -9.74
N PRO A 95 11.09 -6.00 -10.44
CA PRO A 95 10.56 -5.50 -11.70
C PRO A 95 9.98 -4.08 -11.60
N VAL A 96 10.23 -3.26 -12.63
CA VAL A 96 9.77 -1.85 -12.70
C VAL A 96 8.26 -1.70 -12.51
N ASN A 97 7.47 -2.63 -13.05
CA ASN A 97 6.01 -2.59 -12.94
C ASN A 97 5.49 -2.79 -11.50
N GLN A 98 6.33 -3.30 -10.59
CA GLN A 98 6.01 -3.40 -9.16
C GLN A 98 6.46 -2.15 -8.38
N PHE A 99 7.22 -1.25 -9.03
CA PHE A 99 7.88 -0.07 -8.46
C PHE A 99 7.56 1.23 -9.23
N ALA A 100 6.39 1.27 -9.88
CA ALA A 100 5.97 2.42 -10.66
C ALA A 100 5.97 3.73 -9.86
N LEU A 101 5.56 3.69 -8.58
CA LEU A 101 5.51 4.87 -7.72
C LEU A 101 6.92 5.48 -7.51
N PRO A 102 7.96 4.74 -7.06
CA PRO A 102 9.30 5.32 -6.96
C PRO A 102 9.90 5.84 -8.27
N VAL A 103 9.70 5.12 -9.37
CA VAL A 103 10.22 5.50 -10.69
C VAL A 103 9.63 6.83 -11.18
N CYS A 104 8.34 7.04 -10.95
CA CYS A 104 7.61 8.22 -11.40
C CYS A 104 7.61 9.40 -10.43
N SER A 105 8.17 9.23 -9.23
CA SER A 105 8.08 10.26 -8.19
C SER A 105 8.94 11.48 -8.49
N SER A 106 8.39 12.66 -8.18
CA SER A 106 9.16 13.90 -8.06
C SER A 106 9.74 14.04 -6.65
N GLU A 107 10.63 15.02 -6.47
CA GLU A 107 11.15 15.38 -5.14
C GLU A 107 10.01 15.82 -4.20
N LYS A 108 9.00 16.53 -4.73
CA LYS A 108 7.85 16.96 -3.94
C LYS A 108 7.04 15.76 -3.46
N LEU A 109 6.75 14.82 -4.35
CA LEU A 109 6.01 13.61 -3.98
C LEU A 109 6.78 12.77 -2.96
N LEU A 110 8.08 12.61 -3.13
CA LEU A 110 8.93 11.87 -2.20
C LEU A 110 8.92 12.51 -0.80
N VAL A 111 8.96 13.85 -0.72
CA VAL A 111 8.82 14.58 0.55
C VAL A 111 7.46 14.32 1.20
N GLU A 112 6.36 14.39 0.45
CA GLU A 112 5.02 14.14 1.00
C GLU A 112 4.81 12.67 1.38
N ILE A 113 5.37 11.73 0.62
CA ILE A 113 5.40 10.30 1.00
C ILE A 113 6.15 10.15 2.31
N THR A 114 7.34 10.72 2.45
CA THR A 114 8.14 10.61 3.67
C THR A 114 7.40 11.19 4.88
N LYS A 115 6.80 12.38 4.74
CA LYS A 115 5.95 12.99 5.78
C LYS A 115 4.73 12.14 6.15
N SER A 116 4.16 11.39 5.21
CA SER A 116 3.01 10.54 5.50
C SER A 116 3.36 9.36 6.43
N PHE A 117 4.63 8.96 6.47
CA PHE A 117 5.16 7.89 7.32
C PHE A 117 5.88 8.40 8.58
N ASP A 118 5.98 9.72 8.76
CA ASP A 118 6.36 10.34 10.02
C ASP A 118 5.18 10.20 11.01
N GLU A 119 5.24 9.18 11.88
CA GLU A 119 4.17 8.85 12.80
C GLU A 119 4.21 9.73 14.06
N ASN A 120 5.41 10.13 14.49
CA ASN A 120 5.61 10.92 15.70
C ASN A 120 5.50 12.44 15.46
N LEU A 121 5.44 12.86 14.19
CA LEU A 121 5.32 14.25 13.72
C LEU A 121 6.46 15.15 14.20
N ASP A 122 7.65 14.58 14.42
CA ASP A 122 8.83 15.34 14.85
C ASP A 122 9.63 15.92 13.67
N GLY A 123 9.25 15.59 12.42
CA GLY A 123 9.91 16.03 11.20
C GLY A 123 11.25 15.33 10.94
N LEU A 124 11.62 14.34 11.76
CA LEU A 124 12.80 13.51 11.63
C LEU A 124 12.38 12.11 11.19
N PHE A 125 12.89 11.69 10.05
CA PHE A 125 12.54 10.37 9.54
C PHE A 125 13.43 9.29 10.15
N SER A 126 12.91 8.60 11.17
CA SER A 126 13.63 7.59 11.92
C SER A 126 13.94 6.35 11.08
N ALA A 127 14.92 5.55 11.52
CA ALA A 127 15.24 4.30 10.84
C ALA A 127 14.08 3.28 10.91
N GLU A 128 13.22 3.35 11.92
CA GLU A 128 12.02 2.52 12.03
C GLU A 128 11.00 2.89 10.95
N GLU A 129 10.64 4.18 10.87
CA GLU A 129 9.69 4.70 9.87
C GLU A 129 10.20 4.44 8.45
N LYS A 130 11.52 4.53 8.26
CA LYS A 130 12.16 4.20 6.99
C LYS A 130 12.04 2.73 6.62
N ILE A 131 12.25 1.80 7.55
CA ILE A 131 12.04 0.37 7.31
C ILE A 131 10.58 0.14 6.94
N VAL A 132 9.63 0.77 7.64
CA VAL A 132 8.18 0.64 7.39
C VAL A 132 7.83 1.17 6.01
N LEU A 133 8.28 2.37 5.63
CA LEU A 133 8.03 2.96 4.31
C LEU A 133 8.61 2.11 3.19
N LEU A 134 9.89 1.73 3.28
CA LEU A 134 10.54 0.94 2.22
C LEU A 134 9.90 -0.44 2.08
N THR A 135 9.59 -1.10 3.20
CA THR A 135 8.87 -2.38 3.17
C THR A 135 7.48 -2.21 2.57
N SER A 136 6.78 -1.13 2.88
CA SER A 136 5.47 -0.80 2.30
C SER A 136 5.56 -0.56 0.79
N LEU A 137 6.58 0.15 0.31
CA LEU A 137 6.83 0.36 -1.11
C LEU A 137 7.11 -0.95 -1.84
N ILE A 138 7.90 -1.84 -1.23
CA ILE A 138 8.27 -3.15 -1.80
C ILE A 138 7.06 -4.09 -1.87
N MET A 139 6.36 -4.24 -0.75
CA MET A 139 5.39 -5.29 -0.58
C MET A 139 3.99 -4.85 -1.01
N GLN A 140 3.60 -3.62 -0.69
CA GLN A 140 2.23 -3.15 -0.91
C GLN A 140 2.22 -1.67 -1.28
N PRO A 141 2.70 -1.27 -2.48
CA PRO A 141 2.81 0.13 -2.87
C PRO A 141 1.47 0.89 -2.82
N GLY A 142 0.34 0.19 -3.00
CA GLY A 142 -0.99 0.78 -2.80
C GLY A 142 -1.25 1.29 -1.38
N TYR A 143 -0.64 0.69 -0.35
CA TYR A 143 -0.71 1.19 1.02
C TYR A 143 -0.02 2.54 1.18
N VAL A 144 1.08 2.78 0.46
CA VAL A 144 1.81 4.06 0.49
C VAL A 144 0.94 5.18 -0.08
N VAL A 145 0.22 4.91 -1.18
CA VAL A 145 -0.75 5.87 -1.76
C VAL A 145 -1.89 6.17 -0.78
N LEU A 146 -2.40 5.15 -0.08
CA LEU A 146 -3.45 5.32 0.91
C LEU A 146 -2.99 6.09 2.15
N MET A 147 -1.75 5.88 2.60
CA MET A 147 -1.12 6.68 3.66
C MET A 147 -0.98 8.14 3.24
N LEU A 148 -0.48 8.37 2.02
CA LEU A 148 -0.37 9.71 1.44
C LEU A 148 -1.74 10.40 1.40
N GLN A 149 -2.78 9.71 0.94
CA GLN A 149 -4.15 10.24 0.93
C GLN A 149 -4.62 10.63 2.33
N ALA A 150 -4.47 9.71 3.30
CA ALA A 150 -4.96 9.91 4.66
C ALA A 150 -4.26 11.07 5.38
N LYS A 151 -2.95 11.25 5.15
CA LYS A 151 -2.13 12.24 5.85
C LYS A 151 -2.10 13.60 5.14
N SER A 152 -2.10 13.60 3.81
CA SER A 152 -2.10 14.83 3.00
C SER A 152 -3.50 15.39 2.74
N ARG A 153 -4.55 14.72 3.26
CA ARG A 153 -5.97 15.08 3.05
C ARG A 153 -6.33 15.18 1.56
N MET A 154 -5.71 14.36 0.72
CA MET A 154 -6.07 14.30 -0.70
C MET A 154 -7.47 13.72 -0.85
N THR A 155 -8.28 14.34 -1.69
CA THR A 155 -9.63 13.87 -2.03
C THR A 155 -9.54 12.90 -3.20
N MET A 156 -8.97 11.72 -2.95
CA MET A 156 -8.95 10.63 -3.93
C MET A 156 -10.17 9.73 -3.79
N PRO A 157 -10.68 9.14 -4.88
CA PRO A 157 -11.83 8.23 -4.88
C PRO A 157 -11.45 6.82 -4.36
N PHE A 158 -10.49 6.72 -3.45
CA PHE A 158 -10.10 5.45 -2.81
C PHE A 158 -10.75 5.32 -1.44
N PRO A 159 -11.03 4.08 -0.98
CA PRO A 159 -11.53 3.84 0.37
C PRO A 159 -10.62 4.44 1.44
N ASN A 160 -11.22 4.98 2.50
CA ASN A 160 -10.45 5.56 3.59
C ASN A 160 -9.59 4.49 4.29
N LEU A 161 -8.33 4.81 4.52
CA LEU A 161 -7.44 4.01 5.34
C LEU A 161 -7.84 4.12 6.81
N LEU A 162 -8.17 2.99 7.43
CA LEU A 162 -8.40 2.92 8.88
C LEU A 162 -7.09 2.67 9.63
N GLY A 163 -6.15 1.99 8.96
CA GLY A 163 -4.75 1.84 9.38
C GLY A 163 -4.20 0.45 9.01
N ALA A 164 -3.06 0.08 9.59
CA ALA A 164 -2.38 -1.19 9.32
C ALA A 164 -2.05 -1.93 10.62
N CYS A 165 -1.87 -3.25 10.52
CA CYS A 165 -1.43 -4.09 11.62
C CYS A 165 -0.66 -5.30 11.08
N GLY A 166 0.64 -5.36 11.40
CA GLY A 166 1.53 -6.38 10.87
C GLY A 166 1.51 -6.38 9.34
N ARG A 167 1.09 -7.51 8.76
CA ARG A 167 1.06 -7.76 7.32
C ARG A 167 -0.28 -7.46 6.65
N SER A 168 -1.16 -6.74 7.34
CA SER A 168 -2.52 -6.45 6.90
C SER A 168 -2.81 -4.96 6.94
N VAL A 169 -3.47 -4.48 5.89
CA VAL A 169 -3.96 -3.11 5.75
C VAL A 169 -5.49 -3.12 5.84
N ILE A 170 -6.05 -2.15 6.54
CA ILE A 170 -7.49 -2.11 6.85
C ILE A 170 -8.07 -0.82 6.31
N LEU A 171 -9.07 -1.00 5.47
CA LEU A 171 -9.78 0.05 4.78
C LEU A 171 -11.23 0.08 5.22
N GLU A 172 -11.85 1.23 4.99
CA GLU A 172 -13.29 1.38 5.03
C GLU A 172 -13.97 0.34 4.11
N GLY A 173 -14.91 -0.40 4.68
CA GLY A 173 -15.70 -1.39 3.97
C GLY A 173 -17.07 -0.87 3.57
N GLY A 174 -17.93 -1.79 3.10
CA GLY A 174 -19.28 -1.43 2.66
C GLY A 174 -19.34 -0.88 1.22
N VAL A 175 -18.20 -0.82 0.53
CA VAL A 175 -18.14 -0.49 -0.90
C VAL A 175 -18.79 -1.58 -1.76
N LYS A 176 -19.51 -1.16 -2.79
CA LYS A 176 -20.11 -2.02 -3.82
C LYS A 176 -19.22 -2.01 -5.06
N SER A 177 -19.00 -3.16 -5.67
CA SER A 177 -18.24 -3.24 -6.92
C SER A 177 -19.05 -2.65 -8.08
N LEU A 178 -18.36 -2.06 -9.08
CA LEU A 178 -19.04 -1.54 -10.28
C LEU A 178 -19.88 -2.60 -10.98
N LYS A 179 -19.46 -3.87 -10.93
CA LYS A 179 -20.21 -5.02 -11.48
C LYS A 179 -21.63 -5.14 -10.90
N SER A 180 -21.85 -4.78 -9.63
CA SER A 180 -23.20 -4.87 -9.03
C SER A 180 -24.19 -3.87 -9.63
N TYR A 181 -23.71 -2.82 -10.31
CA TYR A 181 -24.54 -1.79 -10.93
C TYR A 181 -24.89 -2.10 -12.38
N LEU A 182 -24.43 -3.23 -12.94
CA LEU A 182 -24.74 -3.60 -14.33
C LEU A 182 -26.24 -3.82 -14.56
N SER A 183 -26.96 -4.29 -13.53
CA SER A 183 -28.41 -4.49 -13.57
C SER A 183 -29.22 -3.22 -13.31
N ASP A 184 -28.59 -2.11 -12.94
CA ASP A 184 -29.29 -0.87 -12.61
C ASP A 184 -29.73 -0.10 -13.87
N SER A 185 -30.54 0.94 -13.68
CA SER A 185 -31.09 1.74 -14.78
C SER A 185 -30.00 2.41 -15.61
N PHE A 186 -30.32 2.71 -16.88
CA PHE A 186 -29.37 3.40 -17.78
C PHE A 186 -28.84 4.70 -17.17
N ASN A 187 -29.71 5.49 -16.51
CA ASN A 187 -29.32 6.75 -15.89
C ASN A 187 -28.26 6.55 -14.79
N VAL A 188 -28.39 5.49 -13.96
CA VAL A 188 -27.40 5.16 -12.93
C VAL A 188 -26.08 4.76 -13.56
N ARG A 189 -26.11 3.87 -14.57
CA ARG A 189 -24.90 3.40 -15.26
C ARG A 189 -24.18 4.53 -15.99
N ALA A 190 -24.92 5.41 -16.67
CA ALA A 190 -24.37 6.58 -17.34
C ALA A 190 -23.73 7.55 -16.34
N GLY A 191 -24.40 7.82 -15.21
CA GLY A 191 -23.85 8.65 -14.15
C GLY A 191 -22.55 8.09 -13.54
N LEU A 192 -22.48 6.78 -13.33
CA LEU A 192 -21.25 6.11 -12.89
C LEU A 192 -20.14 6.17 -13.94
N ALA A 193 -20.46 6.01 -15.23
CA ALA A 193 -19.48 6.13 -16.31
C ALA A 193 -18.87 7.53 -16.36
N VAL A 194 -19.68 8.58 -16.20
CA VAL A 194 -19.18 9.97 -16.11
C VAL A 194 -18.25 10.15 -14.93
N GLN A 195 -18.59 9.62 -13.75
CA GLN A 195 -17.70 9.68 -12.57
C GLN A 195 -16.37 8.96 -12.83
N VAL A 196 -16.38 7.80 -13.48
CA VAL A 196 -15.13 7.09 -13.83
C VAL A 196 -14.28 7.90 -14.81
N LEU A 197 -14.90 8.53 -15.81
CA LEU A 197 -14.18 9.40 -16.74
C LEU A 197 -13.59 10.62 -16.05
N GLN A 198 -14.33 11.24 -15.12
CA GLN A 198 -13.81 12.35 -14.31
C GLN A 198 -12.58 11.92 -13.50
N ILE A 199 -12.61 10.73 -12.91
CA ILE A 199 -11.46 10.19 -12.18
C ILE A 199 -10.24 10.05 -13.10
N VAL A 200 -10.43 9.54 -14.33
CA VAL A 200 -9.35 9.44 -15.31
C VAL A 200 -8.78 10.81 -15.66
N GLU A 201 -9.64 11.79 -15.93
CA GLU A 201 -9.23 13.16 -16.24
C GLU A 201 -8.49 13.81 -15.06
N ASP A 202 -8.97 13.62 -13.83
CA ASP A 202 -8.30 14.10 -12.62
C ASP A 202 -6.91 13.47 -12.47
N PHE A 203 -6.77 12.17 -12.77
CA PHE A 203 -5.47 11.48 -12.76
C PHE A 203 -4.52 11.97 -13.85
N GLU A 204 -5.00 12.22 -15.07
CA GLU A 204 -4.18 12.76 -16.16
C GLU A 204 -3.62 14.15 -15.81
N ASN A 205 -4.42 14.97 -15.13
CA ASN A 205 -4.00 16.27 -14.63
C ASN A 205 -3.00 16.17 -13.46
N MET A 206 -2.92 15.02 -12.79
CA MET A 206 -1.92 14.69 -11.77
C MET A 206 -0.75 13.91 -12.39
N HIS A 207 0.12 14.61 -13.13
CA HIS A 207 1.24 14.04 -13.92
C HIS A 207 2.06 12.94 -13.21
N GLU A 208 2.33 13.08 -11.91
CA GLU A 208 3.18 12.14 -11.16
C GLU A 208 2.46 10.81 -10.86
N LEU A 209 1.17 10.87 -10.53
CA LEU A 209 0.34 9.69 -10.27
C LEU A 209 -0.07 9.01 -11.58
N SER A 210 -0.31 9.78 -12.65
CA SER A 210 -0.56 9.24 -14.00
C SER A 210 0.57 8.31 -14.46
N CYS A 211 1.83 8.72 -14.30
CA CYS A 211 2.98 7.87 -14.62
C CYS A 211 2.99 6.57 -13.79
N ALA A 212 2.72 6.66 -12.48
CA ALA A 212 2.72 5.51 -11.59
C ALA A 212 1.60 4.50 -11.92
N PHE A 213 0.44 4.96 -12.36
CA PHE A 213 -0.68 4.08 -12.77
C PHE A 213 -0.52 3.51 -14.19
N CYS A 214 0.21 4.18 -15.08
CA CYS A 214 0.45 3.68 -16.45
C CYS A 214 1.53 2.58 -16.53
N LEU A 215 2.41 2.47 -15.52
CA LEU A 215 3.47 1.46 -15.46
C LEU A 215 3.07 0.17 -14.72
N SER A 216 1.93 0.17 -14.02
CA SER A 216 1.40 -0.95 -13.23
C SER A 216 0.35 -1.76 -13.99
#